data_AF-A0A1E7IIW8-F1
#
_entry.id   AF-A0A1E7IIW8-F1
#
_cell.length_a   1.000
_cell.length_b   1.000
_cell.length_c   1.000
_cell.angle_alpha   90.00
_cell.angle_beta   90.00
_cell.angle_gamma   90.00
#
_symmetry.space_group_name_H-M   'P 1'
#
loop_
_entity.id
_entity.type
_entity.pdbx_description
1 polymer ?
#
loop_
_entity_poly.entity_id
_entity_poly.type
_entity_poly.pdbx_seq_one_letter_code
_entity_poly.pdbx_strand_id
1 'polypeptide(L)' 'MICGFCGKEIPDEIGPGEENNTCGSCRGGCRKIHCSHCGYANPAPGKLLRKFLHKPAAKD' A
#
# COMPACT_ATOMS: atom_id res chain seq x y z
N MET A 1 -1.08 5.11 -2.79
CA MET A 1 -2.26 4.59 -3.55
C MET A 1 -3.54 5.37 -3.23
N ILE A 2 -4.56 5.39 -4.11
CA ILE A 2 -5.86 6.04 -3.81
C ILE A 2 -6.80 5.09 -3.05
N CYS A 3 -7.50 5.58 -2.03
CA CYS A 3 -8.52 4.81 -1.31
C CYS A 3 -9.76 4.58 -2.16
N GLY A 4 -10.16 3.31 -2.34
CA GLY A 4 -11.35 2.95 -3.11
C GLY A 4 -12.69 3.32 -2.46
N PHE A 5 -12.68 3.83 -1.22
CA PHE A 5 -13.88 4.26 -0.51
C PHE A 5 -14.00 5.78 -0.43
N CYS A 6 -13.02 6.46 0.18
CA CYS A 6 -13.10 7.92 0.39
C CYS A 6 -12.37 8.74 -0.69
N GLY A 7 -11.72 8.10 -1.66
CA GLY A 7 -11.01 8.77 -2.76
C GLY A 7 -9.74 9.52 -2.37
N LYS A 8 -9.38 9.56 -1.08
CA LYS A 8 -8.15 10.23 -0.62
C LYS A 8 -6.91 9.40 -0.93
N GLU A 9 -5.79 10.10 -1.11
CA GLU A 9 -4.48 9.47 -1.27
C GLU A 9 -4.00 8.86 0.07
N ILE A 10 -3.55 7.61 -0.03
CA ILE A 10 -2.90 6.84 1.02
C ILE A 10 -1.40 6.85 0.70
N PRO A 11 -0.54 7.31 1.62
CA PRO A 11 0.91 7.31 1.42
C PRO A 11 1.43 5.89 1.12
N ASP A 12 2.36 5.78 0.18
CA ASP A 12 2.91 4.48 -0.26
C ASP A 12 3.73 3.77 0.83
N GLU A 13 4.18 4.53 1.82
CA GLU A 13 4.90 4.10 3.02
C GLU A 13 4.07 3.17 3.94
N ILE A 14 2.74 3.21 3.83
CA ILE A 14 1.81 2.40 4.63
C ILE A 14 1.48 1.08 3.91
N GLY A 15 2.29 0.71 2.93
CA GLY A 15 1.97 -0.37 2.03
C GLY A 15 2.27 -1.79 2.54
N PRO A 16 1.67 -2.79 1.90
CA PRO A 16 1.79 -4.20 2.26
C PRO A 16 3.11 -4.73 1.72
N GLY A 17 3.99 -5.14 2.63
CA GLY A 17 5.32 -5.63 2.26
C GLY A 17 6.39 -4.56 2.16
N GLU A 18 6.18 -3.37 2.74
CA GLU A 18 7.32 -2.63 3.29
C GLU A 18 7.92 -3.51 4.40
N GLU A 19 9.16 -3.97 4.20
CA GLU A 19 9.88 -4.85 5.12
C GLU A 19 9.84 -4.31 6.57
N ASN A 20 9.73 -2.99 6.70
CA ASN A 20 9.73 -2.25 7.96
C ASN A 20 8.38 -2.21 8.71
N ASN A 21 7.25 -2.58 8.09
CA ASN A 21 5.89 -2.42 8.68
C ASN A 21 5.04 -3.71 8.70
N THR A 22 5.67 -4.90 8.60
CA THR A 22 4.93 -6.17 8.68
C THR A 22 4.98 -6.74 10.10
N CYS A 23 3.83 -7.24 10.60
CA CYS A 23 3.77 -7.93 11.89
C CYS A 23 4.23 -9.41 11.83
N GLY A 24 4.56 -9.92 10.64
CA GLY A 24 4.95 -11.32 10.42
C GLY A 24 3.81 -12.36 10.51
N SER A 25 2.58 -11.97 10.87
CA SER A 25 1.50 -12.94 11.12
C SER A 25 0.90 -13.58 9.86
N CYS A 26 1.06 -12.96 8.68
CA CYS A 26 0.48 -13.46 7.42
C CYS A 26 1.56 -14.07 6.53
N ARG A 27 1.37 -15.34 6.13
CA ARG A 27 2.20 -15.98 5.10
C ARG A 27 2.04 -15.21 3.78
N GLY A 28 3.12 -14.59 3.31
CA GLY A 28 3.13 -13.75 2.11
C GLY A 28 2.94 -12.25 2.34
N GLY A 29 2.88 -11.79 3.60
CA GLY A 29 2.77 -10.37 3.96
C GLY A 29 1.34 -9.87 4.13
N CYS A 30 1.20 -8.60 4.50
CA CYS A 30 -0.12 -7.97 4.67
C CYS A 30 -0.90 -8.00 3.35
N ARG A 31 -2.18 -8.41 3.42
CA ARG A 31 -3.07 -8.50 2.24
C ARG A 31 -4.00 -7.30 2.09
N LYS A 32 -3.98 -6.39 3.07
CA LYS A 32 -4.81 -5.18 3.12
C LYS A 32 -4.00 -4.00 3.65
N ILE A 33 -4.43 -2.80 3.29
CA ILE A 33 -3.91 -1.52 3.79
C ILE A 33 -5.10 -0.73 4.33
N HIS A 34 -5.04 -0.33 5.60
CA HIS A 34 -6.07 0.55 6.15
C HIS A 34 -5.81 1.99 5.74
N CYS A 35 -6.85 2.67 5.25
CA CYS A 35 -6.79 4.10 4.94
C CYS A 35 -6.64 4.91 6.24
N SER A 36 -5.60 5.71 6.34
CA SER A 36 -5.36 6.61 7.50
C SER A 36 -6.45 7.67 7.67
N HIS A 37 -7.23 7.97 6.62
CA HIS A 37 -8.27 9.00 6.66
C HIS A 37 -9.64 8.47 7.07
N CYS A 38 -9.99 7.24 6.72
CA CYS A 38 -11.34 6.70 6.93
C CYS A 38 -11.39 5.28 7.48
N GLY A 39 -10.24 4.63 7.71
CA GLY A 39 -10.14 3.27 8.24
C GLY A 39 -10.47 2.14 7.26
N TYR A 40 -10.96 2.46 6.06
CA TYR A 40 -11.34 1.45 5.06
C TYR A 40 -10.16 0.52 4.70
N ALA A 41 -10.42 -0.77 4.65
CA ALA A 41 -9.42 -1.80 4.38
C ALA A 41 -9.28 -2.04 2.87
N ASN A 42 -8.36 -1.31 2.25
CA ASN A 42 -8.07 -1.41 0.81
C ASN A 42 -7.30 -2.70 0.52
N PRO A 43 -7.50 -3.32 -0.66
CA PRO A 43 -6.68 -4.45 -1.08
C PRO A 43 -5.23 -4.03 -1.27
N ALA A 44 -4.31 -4.85 -0.76
CA ALA A 44 -2.89 -4.70 -1.00
C ALA A 44 -2.56 -4.88 -2.49
N PRO A 45 -1.88 -3.94 -3.17
CA PRO A 45 -1.34 -4.22 -4.49
C PRO A 45 -0.30 -5.33 -4.37
N GLY A 46 -0.43 -6.38 -5.17
CA GLY A 46 0.53 -7.48 -5.19
C GLY A 46 1.95 -7.01 -5.56
N LYS A 47 2.98 -7.80 -5.19
CA LYS A 47 4.40 -7.48 -5.44
C LYS A 47 4.71 -7.08 -6.89
N LEU A 48 4.01 -7.67 -7.86
CA LEU A 48 4.18 -7.38 -9.29
C LEU A 48 3.66 -5.99 -9.66
N LEU A 49 2.51 -5.58 -9.10
CA LEU A 49 1.90 -4.28 -9.38
C LEU A 49 2.70 -3.13 -8.75
N ARG A 50 3.29 -3.34 -7.56
CA ARG A 50 4.19 -2.38 -6.91
C ARG A 50 5.36 -1.95 -7.82
N LYS A 51 5.93 -2.88 -8.59
CA LYS A 51 7.07 -2.62 -9.48
C LYS A 51 6.74 -1.69 -10.65
N PHE A 52 5.47 -1.62 -11.06
CA PHE A 52 4.99 -0.72 -12.11
C PHE A 52 4.38 0.58 -11.56
N LEU A 53 3.90 0.56 -10.31
CA LEU A 53 3.37 1.72 -9.61
C LEU A 53 4.46 2.60 -9.01
N HIS A 54 5.63 2.03 -8.66
CA HIS A 54 6.84 2.80 -8.39
C HIS A 54 7.44 3.30 -9.72
N LYS A 55 6.77 4.22 -10.39
CA LYS A 55 7.46 5.08 -11.36
C LYS A 55 8.35 6.00 -10.51
N PRO A 56 9.69 5.92 -10.60
CA PRO A 56 10.53 6.87 -9.89
C PRO A 56 10.09 8.26 -10.31
N ALA A 57 9.81 9.13 -9.34
CA ALA A 57 9.60 10.55 -9.60
C ALA A 57 10.72 11.00 -10.54
N ALA A 58 10.35 11.54 -11.70
CA ALA A 58 11.28 12.17 -12.60
C ALA A 58 12.02 13.23 -11.78
N LYS A 59 13.33 13.02 -11.58
CA LYS A 59 14.20 14.08 -11.09
C LYS A 59 14.47 14.95 -12.32
N ASP A 60 14.00 16.19 -12.25
CA ASP A 60 14.40 17.26 -13.18
C ASP A 60 15.92 17.50 -13.11
#